data_AF-A0A261CBZ6-F1
#
_entry.id   AF-A0A261CBZ6-F1
#
_cell.length_a   1.000
_cell.length_b   1.000
_cell.length_c   1.000
_cell.angle_alpha   90.00
_cell.angle_beta   90.00
_cell.angle_gamma   90.00
#
_symmetry.space_group_name_H-M   'P 1'
#
loop_
_entity.id
_entity.type
_entity.pdbx_description
1 polymer ?
#
loop_
_entity_poly.entity_id
_entity_poly.type
_entity_poly.pdbx_seq_one_letter_code
_entity_poly.pdbx_strand_id
1 'polypeptide(L)'
;MTKFTCPDCSTNGNVYEELSRIRAELFRLNQKQQEDTDRNRKLIEKIRSVLVKRTEEKRAITSNKPANLEDVIEKHRNELFSPLPPSPKIKSIEERFSGEWKLTSSEDSLRYIKFRNLSRRDFLDNKVFIWNGTNIVLPPEPEVDADPDLVAFTHVENGNLKTVLKRKNDDRAEVTIGRFLENNDNSMTVIASFNLFYNLTNSRQTISCTRIYERVHKVL
;
A
#
# COMPACT_ATOMS: atom_id res chain seq x y z
N MET A 1 -64.73 -9.14 -35.43
CA MET A 1 -63.49 -8.91 -36.20
C MET A 1 -62.58 -8.00 -35.38
N THR A 2 -61.63 -8.60 -34.68
CA THR A 2 -60.64 -7.92 -33.84
C THR A 2 -59.50 -7.41 -34.71
N LYS A 3 -59.27 -6.10 -34.72
CA LYS A 3 -58.07 -5.49 -35.33
C LYS A 3 -56.92 -5.68 -34.34
N PHE A 4 -55.89 -6.41 -34.76
CA PHE A 4 -54.60 -6.46 -34.09
C PHE A 4 -53.93 -5.07 -34.21
N THR A 5 -53.79 -4.36 -33.10
CA THR A 5 -52.85 -3.24 -32.98
C THR A 5 -51.53 -3.78 -32.44
N CYS A 6 -50.48 -3.67 -33.23
CA CYS A 6 -49.10 -3.90 -32.80
C CYS A 6 -48.66 -2.73 -31.90
N PRO A 7 -48.38 -2.95 -30.60
CA PRO A 7 -47.72 -1.95 -29.77
C PRO A 7 -46.22 -2.22 -29.86
N ASP A 8 -45.50 -1.37 -30.59
CA ASP A 8 -44.08 -1.01 -30.34
C ASP A 8 -43.41 -0.51 -31.62
N CYS A 9 -43.72 0.74 -31.97
CA CYS A 9 -42.93 1.51 -32.93
C CYS A 9 -42.51 2.83 -32.26
N SER A 10 -41.73 2.78 -31.18
CA SER A 10 -41.31 4.00 -30.47
C SER A 10 -39.99 3.88 -29.71
N THR A 11 -38.96 3.26 -30.29
CA THR A 11 -37.63 3.17 -29.65
C THR A 11 -36.46 3.67 -30.49
N ASN A 12 -36.67 4.01 -31.77
CA ASN A 12 -35.56 4.45 -32.64
C ASN A 12 -35.17 5.93 -32.49
N GLY A 13 -36.03 6.79 -31.91
CA GLY A 13 -35.72 8.21 -31.70
C GLY A 13 -34.70 8.45 -30.59
N ASN A 14 -34.76 7.64 -29.52
CA ASN A 14 -33.93 7.83 -28.32
C ASN A 14 -32.47 7.40 -28.55
N VAL A 15 -32.25 6.32 -29.30
CA VAL A 15 -30.90 5.79 -29.60
C VAL A 15 -30.10 6.75 -30.48
N TYR A 16 -30.75 7.43 -31.43
CA TYR A 16 -30.06 8.35 -32.34
C TYR A 16 -29.61 9.65 -31.64
N GLU A 17 -30.44 10.16 -30.72
CA GLU A 17 -30.07 11.30 -29.88
C GLU A 17 -28.93 10.95 -28.91
N GLU A 18 -28.97 9.77 -28.32
CA GLU A 18 -27.95 9.29 -27.39
C GLU A 18 -26.59 9.07 -28.10
N LEU A 19 -26.60 8.48 -29.30
CA LEU A 19 -25.41 8.36 -30.15
C LEU A 19 -24.84 9.71 -30.57
N SER A 20 -25.70 10.69 -30.84
CA SER A 20 -25.28 12.04 -31.20
C SER A 20 -24.63 12.77 -30.00
N ARG A 21 -25.16 12.58 -28.79
CA ARG A 21 -24.55 13.09 -27.55
C ARG A 21 -23.20 12.45 -27.27
N ILE A 22 -23.10 11.12 -27.38
CA ILE A 22 -21.84 10.40 -27.16
C ILE A 22 -20.77 10.84 -28.16
N ARG A 23 -21.12 11.04 -29.44
CA ARG A 23 -20.18 11.55 -30.46
C ARG A 23 -19.70 12.97 -30.15
N ALA A 24 -20.60 13.85 -29.69
CA ALA A 24 -20.23 15.21 -29.31
C ALA A 24 -19.31 15.23 -28.06
N GLU A 25 -19.56 14.33 -27.11
CA GLU A 25 -18.74 14.19 -25.90
C GLU A 25 -17.35 13.61 -26.22
N LEU A 26 -17.27 12.59 -27.07
CA LEU A 26 -16.00 12.05 -27.58
C LEU A 26 -15.18 13.11 -28.31
N PHE A 27 -15.82 13.95 -29.13
CA PHE A 27 -15.15 15.04 -29.83
C PHE A 27 -14.55 16.05 -28.84
N ARG A 28 -15.33 16.45 -27.81
CA ARG A 28 -14.85 17.36 -26.75
C ARG A 28 -13.70 16.76 -25.93
N LEU A 29 -13.78 15.47 -25.59
CA LEU A 29 -12.74 14.77 -24.85
C LEU A 29 -11.44 14.68 -25.65
N ASN A 30 -11.52 14.36 -26.94
CA ASN A 30 -10.36 14.33 -27.83
C ASN A 30 -9.72 15.73 -27.97
N GLN A 31 -10.53 16.77 -28.11
CA GLN A 31 -10.03 18.16 -28.17
C GLN A 31 -9.31 18.55 -26.87
N LYS A 32 -9.89 18.21 -25.72
CA LYS A 32 -9.27 18.46 -24.41
C LYS A 32 -7.96 17.69 -24.24
N GLN A 33 -7.92 16.43 -24.66
CA GLN A 33 -6.70 15.61 -24.59
C GLN A 33 -5.57 16.19 -25.47
N GLN A 34 -5.91 16.73 -26.64
CA GLN A 34 -4.94 17.41 -27.50
C GLN A 34 -4.40 18.69 -26.84
N GLU A 35 -5.27 19.52 -26.26
CA GLU A 35 -4.87 20.74 -25.56
C GLU A 35 -3.95 20.45 -24.36
N ASP A 36 -4.25 19.42 -23.57
CA ASP A 36 -3.43 19.01 -22.43
C ASP A 36 -2.07 18.45 -22.90
N THR A 37 -2.03 17.72 -24.02
CA THR A 37 -0.79 17.22 -24.63
C THR A 37 0.10 18.38 -25.09
N ASP A 38 -0.48 19.40 -25.75
CA ASP A 38 0.25 20.58 -26.21
C ASP A 38 0.78 21.43 -25.05
N ARG A 39 0.00 21.58 -23.96
CA ARG A 39 0.44 22.25 -22.73
C ARG A 39 1.61 21.52 -22.08
N ASN A 40 1.53 20.19 -21.97
CA ASN A 40 2.59 19.37 -21.40
C ASN A 40 3.87 19.44 -22.22
N ARG A 41 3.77 19.42 -23.56
CA ARG A 41 4.92 19.59 -24.45
C ARG A 41 5.64 20.93 -24.21
N LYS A 42 4.90 22.03 -24.14
CA LYS A 42 5.45 23.37 -23.85
C LYS A 42 6.13 23.43 -22.48
N LEU A 43 5.56 22.78 -21.47
CA LEU A 43 6.16 22.71 -20.13
C LEU A 43 7.50 21.96 -20.15
N ILE A 44 7.55 20.81 -20.83
CA ILE A 44 8.76 19.99 -20.96
C ILE A 44 9.87 20.77 -21.69
N GLU A 45 9.55 21.46 -22.78
CA GLU A 45 10.52 22.29 -23.50
C GLU A 45 11.05 23.43 -22.62
N LYS A 46 10.18 24.06 -21.81
CA LYS A 46 10.59 25.08 -20.84
C LYS A 46 11.55 24.51 -19.80
N ILE A 47 11.25 23.35 -19.21
CA ILE A 47 12.13 22.67 -18.25
C ILE A 47 13.49 22.36 -18.88
N ARG A 48 13.51 21.80 -20.10
CA ARG A 48 14.75 21.50 -20.84
C ARG A 48 15.59 22.75 -21.05
N SER A 49 14.99 23.86 -21.49
CA SER A 49 15.72 25.12 -21.72
C SER A 49 16.34 25.69 -20.44
N VAL A 50 15.65 25.59 -19.29
CA VAL A 50 16.17 26.04 -17.99
C VAL A 50 17.34 25.17 -17.54
N LEU A 51 17.26 23.86 -17.74
CA LEU A 51 18.35 22.93 -17.38
C LEU A 51 19.59 23.17 -18.23
N VAL A 52 19.44 23.39 -19.54
CA VAL A 52 20.56 23.70 -20.44
C VAL A 52 21.25 25.00 -20.01
N LYS A 53 20.49 26.09 -19.79
CA LYS A 53 21.05 27.37 -19.34
C LYS A 53 21.81 27.26 -18.01
N ARG A 54 21.24 26.58 -17.01
CA ARG A 54 21.93 26.35 -15.72
C ARG A 54 23.21 25.54 -15.86
N THR A 55 23.25 24.61 -16.82
CA THR A 55 24.43 23.77 -17.08
C THR A 55 25.53 24.58 -17.78
N GLU A 56 25.15 25.44 -18.72
CA GLU A 56 26.07 26.36 -19.40
C GLU A 56 26.62 27.44 -18.45
N GLU A 57 25.78 28.01 -17.59
CA GLU A 57 26.19 28.94 -16.52
C GLU A 57 27.20 28.30 -15.55
N LYS A 58 26.94 27.06 -15.10
CA LYS A 58 27.88 26.32 -14.26
C LYS A 58 29.21 26.05 -14.98
N ARG A 59 29.19 25.70 -16.27
CA ARG A 59 30.41 25.48 -17.07
C ARG A 59 31.23 26.76 -17.23
N ALA A 60 30.57 27.90 -17.45
CA ALA A 60 31.25 29.21 -17.55
C ALA A 60 31.89 29.64 -16.22
N ILE A 61 31.26 29.31 -15.08
CA ILE A 61 31.84 29.58 -13.75
C ILE A 61 33.10 28.73 -13.51
N THR A 62 33.15 27.50 -14.01
CA THR A 62 34.32 26.61 -13.89
C THR A 62 35.47 26.91 -14.87
N SER A 63 35.25 27.64 -15.98
CA SER A 63 36.34 27.93 -16.93
C SER A 63 37.25 29.09 -16.53
N ASN A 64 36.87 29.90 -15.53
CA ASN A 64 37.61 31.09 -15.09
C ASN A 64 38.42 30.91 -13.80
N LYS A 65 38.52 29.68 -13.28
CA LYS A 65 39.36 29.37 -12.12
C LYS A 65 40.54 28.52 -12.62
N PRO A 66 41.80 29.00 -12.55
CA PRO A 66 42.94 28.10 -12.63
C PRO A 66 42.93 27.29 -11.33
N ALA A 67 42.16 26.20 -11.32
CA ALA A 67 42.17 25.26 -10.23
C ALA A 67 43.51 24.52 -10.31
N ASN A 68 44.33 24.68 -9.28
CA ASN A 68 45.53 23.90 -9.07
C ASN A 68 45.13 22.41 -9.13
N LEU A 69 45.55 21.71 -10.20
CA LEU A 69 45.05 20.37 -10.52
C LEU A 69 45.28 19.41 -9.35
N GLU A 70 46.41 19.57 -8.66
CA GLU A 70 46.79 18.85 -7.45
C GLU A 70 45.75 18.97 -6.33
N ASP A 71 45.23 20.16 -6.03
CA ASP A 71 44.24 20.33 -4.95
C ASP A 71 42.89 19.70 -5.29
N VAL A 72 42.54 19.65 -6.58
CA VAL A 72 41.31 18.98 -7.07
C VAL A 72 41.48 17.47 -7.03
N ILE A 73 42.65 16.95 -7.42
CA ILE A 73 42.97 15.52 -7.36
C ILE A 73 42.99 15.04 -5.91
N GLU A 74 43.57 15.81 -4.99
CA GLU A 74 43.62 15.48 -3.55
C GLU A 74 42.22 15.48 -2.93
N LYS A 75 41.37 16.45 -3.30
CA LYS A 75 39.95 16.49 -2.88
C LYS A 75 39.15 15.31 -3.43
N HIS A 76 39.30 14.99 -4.71
CA HIS A 76 38.63 13.84 -5.32
C HIS A 76 39.12 12.50 -4.78
N ARG A 77 40.41 12.38 -4.41
CA ARG A 77 40.92 11.20 -3.69
C ARG A 77 40.21 11.03 -2.35
N ASN A 78 40.07 12.11 -1.59
CA ASN A 78 39.39 12.06 -0.30
C ASN A 78 37.86 11.89 -0.42
N GLU A 79 37.26 12.29 -1.54
CA GLU A 79 35.84 12.02 -1.87
C GLU A 79 35.60 10.58 -2.35
N LEU A 80 36.56 9.97 -3.07
CA LEU A 80 36.50 8.56 -3.52
C LEU A 80 36.67 7.55 -2.37
N PHE A 81 37.37 7.93 -1.31
CA PHE A 81 37.53 7.12 -0.09
C PHE A 81 36.62 7.54 1.07
N SER A 82 35.81 8.60 0.89
CA SER A 82 34.66 8.80 1.77
C SER A 82 33.63 7.73 1.44
N PRO A 83 33.13 6.94 2.40
CA PRO A 83 32.04 6.02 2.12
C PRO A 83 30.88 6.87 1.61
N LEU A 84 30.54 6.72 0.33
CA LEU A 84 29.31 7.25 -0.24
C LEU A 84 28.20 6.98 0.79
N PRO A 85 27.40 7.99 1.18
CA PRO A 85 26.22 7.71 2.00
C PRO A 85 25.48 6.59 1.27
N PRO A 86 25.22 5.45 1.93
CA PRO A 86 24.70 4.29 1.26
C PRO A 86 23.46 4.73 0.49
N SER A 87 23.46 4.52 -0.84
CA SER A 87 22.28 4.78 -1.66
C SER A 87 21.07 4.24 -0.92
N PRO A 88 19.96 5.00 -0.83
CA PRO A 88 18.82 4.59 -0.03
C PRO A 88 18.41 3.18 -0.47
N LYS A 89 18.73 2.19 0.37
CA LYS A 89 18.41 0.80 0.07
C LYS A 89 16.89 0.74 0.01
N ILE A 90 16.36 0.36 -1.16
CA ILE A 90 14.94 0.04 -1.28
C ILE A 90 14.71 -1.13 -0.34
N LYS A 91 13.98 -0.86 0.75
CA LYS A 91 13.72 -1.88 1.77
C LYS A 91 12.82 -2.97 1.18
N SER A 92 13.10 -4.23 1.49
CA SER A 92 12.17 -5.32 1.19
C SER A 92 10.85 -5.10 1.95
N ILE A 93 9.77 -5.74 1.51
CA ILE A 93 8.49 -5.57 2.21
C ILE A 93 8.57 -6.11 3.65
N GLU A 94 9.27 -7.22 3.86
CA GLU A 94 9.53 -7.82 5.17
C GLU A 94 10.33 -6.87 6.07
N GLU A 95 11.38 -6.25 5.53
CA GLU A 95 12.17 -5.24 6.24
C GLU A 95 11.31 -4.05 6.68
N ARG A 96 10.34 -3.63 5.86
CA ARG A 96 9.43 -2.53 6.21
C ARG A 96 8.55 -2.87 7.41
N PHE A 97 8.12 -4.12 7.57
CA PHE A 97 7.31 -4.53 8.73
C PHE A 97 8.16 -4.81 9.99
N SER A 98 9.46 -5.07 9.83
CA SER A 98 10.36 -5.34 10.95
C SER A 98 10.50 -4.15 11.90
N GLY A 99 10.66 -4.42 13.20
CA GLY A 99 10.81 -3.42 14.25
C GLY A 99 9.84 -3.60 15.41
N GLU A 100 9.92 -2.67 16.36
CA GLU A 100 9.02 -2.59 17.52
C GLU A 100 7.85 -1.64 17.26
N TRP A 101 6.65 -2.13 17.54
CA TRP A 101 5.37 -1.51 17.28
C TRP A 101 4.61 -1.35 18.60
N LYS A 102 4.34 -0.10 18.97
CA LYS A 102 3.59 0.26 20.17
C LYS A 102 2.11 0.39 19.84
N LEU A 103 1.24 -0.32 20.57
CA LEU A 103 -0.20 -0.16 20.41
C LEU A 103 -0.62 1.26 20.86
N THR A 104 -1.33 1.98 19.99
CA THR A 104 -1.81 3.35 20.29
C THR A 104 -3.33 3.41 20.36
N SER A 105 -4.03 2.58 19.59
CA SER A 105 -5.49 2.52 19.62
C SER A 105 -5.99 1.10 19.34
N SER A 106 -7.19 0.80 19.83
CA SER A 106 -7.88 -0.47 19.57
C SER A 106 -9.39 -0.28 19.55
N GLU A 107 -10.04 -0.75 18.50
CA GLU A 107 -11.49 -0.69 18.30
C GLU A 107 -12.07 -2.10 18.31
N ASP A 108 -13.25 -2.27 18.92
CA ASP A 108 -13.98 -3.54 19.09
C ASP A 108 -13.18 -4.71 19.71
N SER A 109 -11.99 -4.42 20.23
CA SER A 109 -11.04 -5.43 20.70
C SER A 109 -11.54 -6.16 21.93
N LEU A 110 -12.22 -5.49 22.87
CA LEU A 110 -12.77 -6.16 24.06
C LEU A 110 -13.85 -7.18 23.72
N ARG A 111 -14.71 -6.86 22.75
CA ARG A 111 -15.74 -7.78 22.26
C ARG A 111 -15.10 -8.98 21.57
N TYR A 112 -14.09 -8.73 20.73
CA TYR A 112 -13.34 -9.76 20.03
C TYR A 112 -12.61 -10.70 21.01
N ILE A 113 -11.84 -10.15 21.96
CA ILE A 113 -11.13 -10.88 23.02
C ILE A 113 -12.08 -11.79 23.78
N LYS A 114 -13.22 -11.26 24.24
CA LYS A 114 -14.21 -12.04 25.00
C LYS A 114 -14.77 -13.19 24.16
N PHE A 115 -15.06 -12.95 22.89
CA PHE A 115 -15.69 -13.95 22.03
C PHE A 115 -14.71 -15.07 21.63
N ARG A 116 -13.44 -14.73 21.42
CA ARG A 116 -12.35 -15.67 21.11
C ARG A 116 -11.66 -16.26 22.34
N ASN A 117 -12.11 -15.89 23.55
CA ASN A 117 -11.50 -16.30 24.81
C ASN A 117 -9.98 -16.02 24.89
N LEU A 118 -9.55 -14.84 24.45
CA LEU A 118 -8.14 -14.47 24.38
C LEU A 118 -7.63 -13.85 25.68
N SER A 119 -6.34 -13.98 25.94
CA SER A 119 -5.65 -13.19 26.98
C SER A 119 -5.67 -11.72 26.60
N ARG A 120 -6.32 -10.88 27.43
CA ARG A 120 -6.36 -9.43 27.21
C ARG A 120 -4.96 -8.82 27.22
N ARG A 121 -4.07 -9.32 28.06
CA ARG A 121 -2.70 -8.82 28.19
C ARG A 121 -1.95 -9.03 26.89
N ASP A 122 -1.94 -10.25 26.38
CA ASP A 122 -1.13 -10.62 25.22
C ASP A 122 -1.74 -10.07 23.92
N PHE A 123 -3.07 -9.92 23.87
CA PHE A 123 -3.76 -9.37 22.70
C PHE A 123 -3.52 -7.86 22.49
N LEU A 124 -3.32 -7.12 23.59
CA LEU A 124 -3.14 -5.67 23.59
C LEU A 124 -1.67 -5.25 23.83
N ASP A 125 -0.75 -6.21 23.84
CA ASP A 125 0.67 -5.93 24.03
C ASP A 125 1.30 -5.30 22.78
N ASN A 126 2.46 -4.68 22.97
CA ASN A 126 3.30 -4.23 21.88
C ASN A 126 3.77 -5.42 21.04
N LYS A 127 4.02 -5.18 19.75
CA LYS A 127 4.48 -6.21 18.82
C LYS A 127 5.91 -5.97 18.41
N VAL A 128 6.72 -7.02 18.42
CA VAL A 128 8.11 -6.99 17.94
C VAL A 128 8.24 -7.95 16.77
N PHE A 129 8.49 -7.41 15.57
CA PHE A 129 8.71 -8.22 14.38
C PHE A 129 10.20 -8.23 14.02
N ILE A 130 10.76 -9.41 13.79
CA ILE A 130 12.19 -9.58 13.56
C ILE A 130 12.40 -10.00 12.10
N TRP A 131 13.28 -9.32 11.38
CA TRP A 131 13.70 -9.76 10.05
C TRP A 131 15.05 -10.48 10.13
N ASN A 132 15.12 -11.69 9.57
CA ASN A 132 16.32 -12.54 9.65
C ASN A 132 17.20 -12.51 8.40
N GLY A 133 16.92 -11.60 7.46
CA GLY A 133 17.61 -11.54 6.16
C GLY A 133 16.81 -12.16 5.01
N THR A 134 15.89 -13.08 5.29
CA THR A 134 15.09 -13.77 4.26
C THR A 134 13.59 -13.62 4.50
N ASN A 135 13.15 -13.79 5.75
CA ASN A 135 11.74 -13.75 6.13
C ASN A 135 11.53 -12.85 7.35
N ILE A 136 10.28 -12.41 7.52
CA ILE A 136 9.83 -11.81 8.77
C ILE A 136 9.40 -12.91 9.75
N VAL A 137 9.88 -12.81 10.97
CA VAL A 137 9.51 -13.63 12.11
C VAL A 137 8.52 -12.84 12.95
N LEU A 138 7.28 -13.32 13.00
CA LEU A 138 6.22 -12.74 13.81
C LEU A 138 6.17 -13.45 15.17
N PRO A 139 5.77 -12.76 16.25
CA PRO A 139 5.40 -13.43 17.48
C PRO A 139 4.19 -14.34 17.23
N PRO A 140 3.99 -15.39 18.05
CA PRO A 140 2.78 -16.19 18.01
C PRO A 140 1.53 -15.31 18.04
N GLU A 141 0.53 -15.69 17.24
CA GLU A 141 -0.76 -14.99 17.27
C GLU A 141 -1.52 -15.42 18.54
N PRO A 142 -2.09 -14.49 19.31
CA PRO A 142 -2.84 -14.82 20.52
C PRO A 142 -3.96 -15.84 20.30
N GLU A 143 -4.52 -15.87 19.08
CA GLU A 143 -5.54 -16.82 18.67
C GLU A 143 -5.04 -18.27 18.57
N VAL A 144 -3.75 -18.47 18.25
CA VAL A 144 -3.10 -19.80 18.23
C VAL A 144 -2.78 -20.25 19.65
N ASP A 145 -2.35 -19.34 20.52
CA ASP A 145 -2.10 -19.65 21.92
C ASP A 145 -3.40 -20.06 22.65
N ALA A 146 -4.53 -19.44 22.29
CA ALA A 146 -5.84 -19.77 22.83
C ALA A 146 -6.48 -21.03 22.21
N ASP A 147 -6.16 -21.35 20.96
CA ASP A 147 -6.62 -22.56 20.26
C ASP A 147 -5.44 -23.21 19.50
N PRO A 148 -4.70 -24.13 20.16
CA PRO A 148 -3.52 -24.77 19.59
C PRO A 148 -3.79 -25.64 18.35
N ASP A 149 -5.05 -25.97 18.05
CA ASP A 149 -5.41 -26.71 16.83
C ASP A 149 -5.36 -25.83 15.57
N LEU A 150 -5.26 -24.51 15.74
CA LEU A 150 -5.10 -23.56 14.65
C LEU A 150 -3.65 -23.52 14.15
N VAL A 151 -3.51 -23.53 12.83
CA VAL A 151 -2.23 -23.37 12.15
C VAL A 151 -2.22 -22.02 11.44
N ALA A 152 -1.15 -21.25 11.66
CA ALA A 152 -0.96 -19.94 11.06
C ALA A 152 -0.21 -20.01 9.73
N PHE A 153 -0.77 -19.39 8.70
CA PHE A 153 -0.15 -19.25 7.39
C PHE A 153 -0.03 -17.76 7.05
N THR A 154 1.19 -17.23 7.08
CA THR A 154 1.48 -15.83 6.77
C THR A 154 2.10 -15.69 5.39
N HIS A 155 1.59 -14.75 4.60
CA HIS A 155 2.11 -14.41 3.28
C HIS A 155 1.93 -12.92 2.99
N VAL A 156 2.63 -12.44 1.96
CA VAL A 156 2.46 -11.07 1.46
C VAL A 156 1.39 -11.07 0.38
N GLU A 157 0.39 -10.20 0.51
CA GLU A 157 -0.68 -9.99 -0.47
C GLU A 157 -0.83 -8.48 -0.69
N ASN A 158 -0.70 -8.01 -1.94
CA ASN A 158 -0.84 -6.60 -2.30
C ASN A 158 0.04 -5.64 -1.47
N GLY A 159 1.27 -6.06 -1.13
CA GLY A 159 2.19 -5.26 -0.31
C GLY A 159 1.83 -5.20 1.18
N ASN A 160 0.94 -6.08 1.65
CA ASN A 160 0.53 -6.17 3.05
C ASN A 160 0.82 -7.57 3.60
N LEU A 161 1.03 -7.68 4.91
CA LEU A 161 1.17 -8.99 5.55
C LEU A 161 -0.20 -9.53 5.94
N LYS A 162 -0.52 -10.73 5.48
CA LYS A 162 -1.77 -11.41 5.79
C LYS A 162 -1.47 -12.76 6.41
N THR A 163 -2.09 -13.00 7.56
CA THR A 163 -2.06 -14.27 8.27
C THR A 163 -3.45 -14.89 8.24
N VAL A 164 -3.52 -16.15 7.83
CA VAL A 164 -4.75 -16.94 7.85
C VAL A 164 -4.57 -18.06 8.87
N LEU A 165 -5.50 -18.17 9.81
CA LEU A 165 -5.56 -19.27 10.77
C LEU A 165 -6.67 -20.23 10.35
N LYS A 166 -6.30 -21.50 10.19
CA LYS A 166 -7.23 -22.59 9.85
C LYS A 166 -6.84 -23.86 10.57
N ARG A 167 -7.79 -24.78 10.73
CA ARG A 167 -7.51 -26.13 11.27
C ARG A 167 -6.78 -26.96 10.22
N LYS A 168 -5.92 -27.87 10.66
CA LYS A 168 -5.03 -28.65 9.78
C LYS A 168 -5.72 -29.38 8.62
N ASN A 169 -6.98 -29.80 8.81
CA ASN A 169 -7.77 -30.55 7.83
C ASN A 169 -8.98 -29.78 7.30
N ASP A 170 -9.04 -28.46 7.52
CA ASP A 170 -10.11 -27.60 7.00
C ASP A 170 -9.49 -26.47 6.17
N ASP A 171 -9.98 -26.28 4.95
CA ASP A 171 -9.53 -25.19 4.08
C ASP A 171 -10.22 -23.87 4.38
N ARG A 172 -11.24 -23.88 5.25
CA ARG A 172 -11.91 -22.65 5.67
C ARG A 172 -11.03 -21.87 6.64
N ALA A 173 -10.77 -20.62 6.27
CA ALA A 173 -10.16 -19.65 7.16
C ALA A 173 -11.10 -19.34 8.33
N GLU A 174 -10.68 -19.73 9.53
CA GLU A 174 -11.40 -19.44 10.76
C GLU A 174 -11.13 -17.99 11.19
N VAL A 175 -9.85 -17.60 11.18
CA VAL A 175 -9.41 -16.23 11.47
C VAL A 175 -8.55 -15.69 10.34
N THR A 176 -8.72 -14.42 10.02
CA THR A 176 -7.85 -13.69 9.09
C THR A 176 -7.32 -12.44 9.77
N ILE A 177 -6.01 -12.23 9.70
CA ILE A 177 -5.31 -11.09 10.29
C ILE A 177 -4.57 -10.36 9.17
N GLY A 178 -5.01 -9.15 8.84
CA GLY A 178 -4.35 -8.27 7.88
C GLY A 178 -3.54 -7.19 8.59
N ARG A 179 -2.35 -6.89 8.07
CA ARG A 179 -1.45 -5.84 8.57
C ARG A 179 -1.09 -4.89 7.44
N PHE A 180 -1.39 -3.62 7.64
CA PHE A 180 -1.28 -2.58 6.63
C PHE A 180 -0.34 -1.49 7.14
N LEU A 181 0.71 -1.17 6.37
CA LEU A 181 1.61 -0.07 6.69
C LEU A 181 1.04 1.23 6.13
N GLU A 182 1.04 2.26 6.97
CA GLU A 182 0.53 3.59 6.67
C GLU A 182 1.56 4.65 7.10
N ASN A 183 1.37 5.90 6.65
CA ASN A 183 2.18 7.05 7.06
C ASN A 183 3.70 6.84 6.87
N ASN A 184 4.12 6.41 5.68
CA ASN A 184 5.52 6.08 5.37
C ASN A 184 6.13 5.07 6.36
N ASP A 185 5.41 3.98 6.64
CA ASP A 185 5.81 2.88 7.52
C ASP A 185 5.94 3.24 9.01
N ASN A 186 5.40 4.39 9.43
CA ASN A 186 5.40 4.82 10.83
C ASN A 186 4.15 4.35 11.60
N SER A 187 3.09 3.97 10.89
CA SER A 187 1.87 3.41 11.46
C SER A 187 1.57 2.04 10.85
N MET A 188 1.03 1.13 11.66
CA MET A 188 0.55 -0.16 11.21
C MET A 188 -0.87 -0.40 11.72
N THR A 189 -1.80 -0.59 10.80
CA THR A 189 -3.17 -1.00 11.09
C THR A 189 -3.26 -2.52 11.03
N VAL A 190 -3.74 -3.15 12.10
CA VAL A 190 -3.95 -4.59 12.18
C VAL A 190 -5.43 -4.89 12.34
N ILE A 191 -6.00 -5.59 11.37
CA ILE A 191 -7.41 -5.99 11.37
C ILE A 191 -7.48 -7.49 11.54
N ALA A 192 -8.06 -7.95 12.64
CA ALA A 192 -8.31 -9.37 12.89
C ALA A 192 -9.81 -9.64 12.75
N SER A 193 -10.16 -10.66 11.98
CA SER A 193 -11.55 -11.05 11.70
C SER A 193 -11.73 -12.53 11.95
N PHE A 194 -12.70 -12.88 12.80
CA PHE A 194 -13.09 -14.24 13.11
C PHE A 194 -14.43 -14.57 12.46
N ASN A 195 -14.48 -15.71 11.78
CA ASN A 195 -15.69 -16.22 11.13
C ASN A 195 -16.27 -17.37 11.93
N LEU A 196 -17.43 -17.17 12.53
CA LEU A 196 -18.19 -18.24 13.15
C LEU A 196 -19.20 -18.79 12.14
N PHE A 197 -19.19 -20.11 11.96
CA PHE A 197 -20.14 -20.84 11.14
C PHE A 197 -21.09 -21.62 12.03
N TYR A 198 -22.38 -21.30 11.97
CA TYR A 198 -23.41 -22.07 12.65
C TYR A 198 -23.96 -23.13 11.71
N ASN A 199 -23.50 -24.37 11.86
CA ASN A 199 -23.89 -25.49 10.98
C ASN A 199 -25.40 -25.77 10.97
N LEU A 200 -26.09 -25.52 12.09
CA LEU A 200 -27.52 -25.78 12.21
C LEU A 200 -28.39 -24.77 11.44
N THR A 201 -27.92 -23.54 11.28
CA THR A 201 -28.69 -22.44 10.65
C THR A 201 -28.10 -22.01 9.31
N ASN A 202 -26.99 -22.61 8.88
CA ASN A 202 -26.18 -22.17 7.72
C ASN A 202 -25.89 -20.66 7.73
N SER A 203 -25.83 -20.06 8.93
CA SER A 203 -25.55 -18.64 9.09
C SER A 203 -24.09 -18.42 9.42
N ARG A 204 -23.53 -17.33 8.89
CA ARG A 204 -22.17 -16.88 9.17
C ARG A 204 -22.24 -15.58 9.93
N GLN A 205 -21.50 -15.51 11.03
CA GLN A 205 -21.27 -14.26 11.74
C GLN A 205 -19.78 -13.96 11.73
N THR A 206 -19.43 -12.74 11.34
CA THR A 206 -18.05 -12.27 11.40
C THR A 206 -17.94 -11.22 12.50
N ILE A 207 -16.94 -11.39 13.36
CA ILE A 207 -16.57 -10.40 14.38
C ILE A 207 -15.15 -9.96 14.06
N SER A 208 -14.93 -8.66 14.00
CA SER A 208 -13.64 -8.07 13.71
C SER A 208 -13.24 -7.09 14.80
N CYS A 209 -11.93 -6.85 14.88
CA CYS A 209 -11.38 -5.74 15.63
C CYS A 209 -10.23 -5.10 14.86
N THR A 210 -9.99 -3.84 15.16
CA THR A 210 -8.89 -3.06 14.60
C THR A 210 -7.94 -2.64 15.71
N ARG A 211 -6.65 -2.78 15.48
CA ARG A 211 -5.58 -2.33 16.38
C ARG A 211 -4.62 -1.46 15.57
N ILE A 212 -4.33 -0.27 16.07
CA ILE A 212 -3.42 0.67 15.43
C ILE A 212 -2.14 0.70 16.26
N TYR A 213 -1.01 0.51 15.59
CA TYR A 213 0.31 0.55 16.19
C TYR A 213 1.15 1.66 15.57
N GLU A 214 1.97 2.30 16.38
CA GLU A 214 3.01 3.24 15.92
C GLU A 214 4.39 2.64 16.12
N ARG A 215 5.30 2.94 15.21
CA ARG A 215 6.69 2.48 15.30
C ARG A 215 7.41 3.22 16.44
N VAL A 216 8.06 2.47 17.34
CA VAL A 216 8.77 3.05 18.50
C VAL A 216 9.96 3.93 18.07
N HIS A 217 10.67 3.52 17.02
CA HIS A 217 11.73 4.31 16.40
C HIS A 217 11.30 4.76 15.02
N LYS A 218 10.95 6.05 14.88
CA LYS A 218 10.60 6.64 13.59
C LYS A 218 11.75 6.46 12.62
N VAL A 219 11.46 5.95 11.43
CA VAL A 219 12.43 5.94 10.34
C VAL A 219 12.50 7.40 9.86
N LEU A 220 13.62 8.07 10.17
CA LEU A 220 13.93 9.43 9.71
C LEU A 220 14.15 9.46 8.19
#